data_AF-A0A931V1M2-F1
#
_entry.id   AF-A0A931V1M2-F1
#
_cell.length_a   1.000
_cell.length_b   1.000
_cell.length_c   1.000
_cell.angle_alpha   90.00
_cell.angle_beta   90.00
_cell.angle_gamma   90.00
#
_symmetry.space_group_name_H-M   'P 1'
#
loop_
_entity.id
_entity.type
_entity.pdbx_description
1 polymer ?
#
loop_
_entity_poly.entity_id
_entity_poly.type
_entity_poly.pdbx_seq_one_letter_code
_entity_poly.pdbx_strand_id
1 'polypeptide(L)'
;MANRSSEMTVSGNAAATHGLRDEEQPELVARASRLSDVAGVSRLVRFVASYLVESGRVLRDGETVAYGTWLLKAVRAGEFLELHEFEPRTQGFVPTISSAVRLREQQDQKCREHGLVCDPPTFHQKVAISEGYEQPGVVLEGVRYHAPPHMSGWYITTDSFSGNVGELRGIHAWHVVAHARPEVGGLLGLPAGSRFRVERDGQVTAWFDEKVASESA
;
A
#
# COMPACT_ATOMS: atom_id res chain seq x y z
N MET A 1 5.89 32.40 -12.09
CA MET A 1 6.00 31.31 -13.06
C MET A 1 4.63 30.69 -13.19
N ALA A 2 4.11 30.55 -14.42
CA ALA A 2 2.79 29.96 -14.64
C ALA A 2 2.87 28.47 -14.31
N ASN A 3 2.05 28.02 -13.35
CA ASN A 3 1.88 26.61 -12.98
C ASN A 3 1.26 25.87 -14.18
N ARG A 4 2.11 25.30 -15.05
CA ARG A 4 1.64 24.46 -16.17
C ARG A 4 1.44 23.06 -15.62
N SER A 5 0.28 22.83 -15.03
CA SER A 5 -0.08 21.50 -14.54
C SER A 5 -0.03 20.49 -15.69
N SER A 6 0.74 19.42 -15.54
CA SER A 6 0.70 18.27 -16.45
C SER A 6 -0.75 17.80 -16.65
N GLU A 7 -1.17 17.63 -17.90
CA GLU A 7 -2.51 17.10 -18.21
C GLU A 7 -2.53 15.58 -18.08
N MET A 8 -3.70 15.03 -17.75
CA MET A 8 -3.91 13.59 -17.67
C MET A 8 -4.88 13.15 -18.77
N THR A 9 -4.46 12.21 -19.61
CA THR A 9 -5.32 11.56 -20.59
C THR A 9 -5.67 10.16 -20.10
N VAL A 10 -6.95 9.79 -20.25
CA VAL A 10 -7.43 8.43 -20.00
C VAL A 10 -7.95 7.86 -21.32
N SER A 11 -7.44 6.70 -21.73
CA SER A 11 -7.85 6.02 -22.95
C SER A 11 -7.94 4.51 -22.72
N GLY A 12 -9.14 3.96 -22.88
CA GLY A 12 -9.41 2.56 -22.58
C GLY A 12 -9.07 2.21 -21.13
N ASN A 13 -8.09 1.32 -20.94
CA ASN A 13 -7.62 0.90 -19.62
C ASN A 13 -6.35 1.65 -19.15
N ALA A 14 -5.89 2.67 -19.87
CA ALA A 14 -4.63 3.36 -19.58
C ALA A 14 -4.89 4.81 -19.12
N ALA A 15 -4.02 5.29 -18.23
CA ALA A 15 -3.91 6.69 -17.87
C ALA A 15 -2.47 7.16 -18.08
N ALA A 16 -2.30 8.31 -18.74
CA ALA A 16 -1.00 8.86 -19.09
C ALA A 16 -0.90 10.35 -18.77
N THR A 17 0.30 10.82 -18.45
CA THR A 17 0.61 12.24 -18.36
C THR A 17 0.95 12.81 -19.74
N HIS A 18 0.70 14.11 -19.91
CA HIS A 18 1.21 14.91 -21.01
C HIS A 18 1.71 16.26 -20.49
N GLY A 19 2.92 16.65 -20.92
CA GLY A 19 3.56 17.89 -20.51
C GLY A 19 4.45 17.74 -19.27
N LEU A 20 4.64 16.54 -18.72
CA LEU A 20 5.54 16.34 -17.60
C LEU A 20 7.02 16.59 -18.00
N ARG A 21 7.33 16.45 -19.29
CA ARG A 21 8.64 16.79 -19.86
C ARG A 21 9.01 18.26 -19.73
N ASP A 22 8.03 19.16 -19.71
CA ASP A 22 8.26 20.59 -19.52
C ASP A 22 8.78 20.88 -18.10
N GLU A 23 8.57 19.96 -17.16
CA GLU A 23 9.06 19.97 -15.76
C GLU A 23 10.31 19.07 -15.59
N GLU A 24 11.03 18.77 -16.68
CA GLU A 24 12.23 17.91 -16.72
C GLU A 24 11.99 16.46 -16.25
N GLN A 25 10.75 15.96 -16.35
CA GLN A 25 10.36 14.61 -15.96
C GLN A 25 9.94 13.75 -17.17
N PRO A 26 10.11 12.42 -17.14
CA PRO A 26 9.58 11.55 -18.18
C PRO A 26 8.04 11.49 -18.13
N GLU A 27 7.38 11.34 -19.29
CA GLU A 27 5.95 11.05 -19.27
C GLU A 27 5.68 9.69 -18.63
N LEU A 28 4.65 9.62 -17.81
CA LEU A 28 4.22 8.42 -17.12
C LEU A 28 3.00 7.82 -17.79
N VAL A 29 2.93 6.50 -17.84
CA VAL A 29 1.72 5.77 -18.22
C VAL A 29 1.52 4.58 -17.29
N ALA A 30 0.27 4.24 -17.00
CA ALA A 30 -0.05 3.01 -16.29
C ALA A 30 -1.36 2.42 -16.81
N ARG A 31 -1.50 1.10 -16.65
CA ARG A 31 -2.66 0.34 -17.14
C ARG A 31 -3.40 -0.34 -16.01
N ALA A 32 -4.72 -0.38 -16.16
CA ALA A 32 -5.59 -1.20 -15.35
C ALA A 32 -5.79 -2.57 -15.98
N SER A 33 -5.86 -3.62 -15.16
CA SER A 33 -6.31 -4.95 -15.60
C SER A 33 -7.82 -5.00 -15.82
N ARG A 34 -8.59 -4.08 -15.20
CA ARG A 34 -10.03 -3.93 -15.39
C ARG A 34 -10.41 -2.46 -15.59
N LEU A 35 -11.39 -2.20 -16.44
CA LEU A 35 -11.87 -0.83 -16.70
C LEU A 35 -12.37 -0.11 -15.44
N SER A 36 -12.89 -0.87 -14.46
CA SER A 36 -13.32 -0.33 -13.17
C SER A 36 -12.22 0.35 -12.37
N ASP A 37 -10.95 -0.03 -12.58
CA ASP A 37 -9.84 0.49 -11.77
C ASP A 37 -9.20 1.74 -12.39
N VAL A 38 -9.58 2.12 -13.61
CA VAL A 38 -8.93 3.18 -14.41
C VAL A 38 -8.95 4.53 -13.70
N ALA A 39 -10.01 4.84 -12.96
CA ALA A 39 -10.07 6.06 -12.16
C ALA A 39 -9.00 6.08 -11.06
N GLY A 40 -8.77 4.94 -10.40
CA GLY A 40 -7.72 4.79 -9.38
C GLY A 40 -6.32 4.76 -9.99
N VAL A 41 -6.13 4.14 -11.16
CA VAL A 41 -4.89 4.21 -11.96
C VAL A 41 -4.55 5.67 -12.29
N SER A 42 -5.52 6.44 -12.78
CA SER A 42 -5.34 7.86 -13.09
C SER A 42 -4.94 8.68 -11.85
N ARG A 43 -5.58 8.43 -10.70
CA ARG A 43 -5.19 9.06 -9.43
C ARG A 43 -3.76 8.71 -9.02
N LEU A 44 -3.37 7.44 -9.14
CA LEU A 44 -2.02 7.00 -8.79
C LEU A 44 -0.97 7.67 -9.70
N VAL A 45 -1.18 7.65 -11.02
CA VAL A 45 -0.24 8.27 -11.97
C VAL A 45 -0.08 9.77 -11.67
N ARG A 46 -1.20 10.47 -11.41
CA ARG A 46 -1.16 11.88 -11.01
C ARG A 46 -0.42 12.10 -9.70
N PHE A 47 -0.62 11.23 -8.71
CA PHE A 47 0.11 11.28 -7.45
C PHE A 47 1.62 11.13 -7.65
N VAL A 48 2.06 10.14 -8.43
CA VAL A 48 3.49 9.93 -8.74
C VAL A 48 4.05 11.13 -9.49
N ALA A 49 3.36 11.62 -10.52
CA ALA A 49 3.77 12.80 -11.29
C ALA A 49 3.95 14.03 -10.39
N SER A 50 2.98 14.31 -9.52
CA SER A 50 3.03 15.44 -8.57
C SER A 50 4.22 15.31 -7.62
N TYR A 51 4.44 14.10 -7.07
CA TYR A 51 5.58 13.84 -6.20
C TYR A 51 6.93 14.05 -6.90
N LEU A 52 7.09 13.62 -8.16
CA LEU A 52 8.34 13.80 -8.91
C LEU A 52 8.64 15.29 -9.14
N VAL A 53 7.62 16.07 -9.51
CA VAL A 53 7.74 17.52 -9.68
C VAL A 53 8.08 18.20 -8.35
N GLU A 54 7.32 17.94 -7.29
CA GLU A 54 7.51 18.56 -5.97
C GLU A 54 8.86 18.20 -5.33
N SER A 55 9.32 16.97 -5.51
CA SER A 55 10.59 16.50 -4.95
C SER A 55 11.81 16.82 -5.82
N GLY A 56 11.63 17.24 -7.07
CA GLY A 56 12.69 17.42 -8.06
C GLY A 56 13.41 16.12 -8.44
N ARG A 57 12.90 14.96 -8.04
CA ARG A 57 13.50 13.66 -8.36
C ARG A 57 13.12 13.26 -9.78
N VAL A 58 14.09 12.84 -10.57
CA VAL A 58 13.84 12.32 -11.92
C VAL A 58 13.76 10.80 -11.85
N LEU A 59 12.57 10.24 -12.12
CA LEU A 59 12.37 8.80 -12.20
C LEU A 59 13.05 8.22 -13.44
N ARG A 60 13.76 7.11 -13.28
CA ARG A 60 14.49 6.45 -14.38
C ARG A 60 13.96 5.06 -14.67
N ASP A 61 14.31 4.56 -15.85
CA ASP A 61 14.01 3.19 -16.24
C ASP A 61 14.63 2.19 -15.25
N GLY A 62 13.84 1.22 -14.82
CA GLY A 62 14.22 0.21 -13.85
C GLY A 62 14.09 0.63 -12.38
N GLU A 63 13.88 1.91 -12.07
CA GLU A 63 13.70 2.38 -10.70
C GLU A 63 12.33 1.99 -10.14
N THR A 64 12.27 1.87 -8.82
CA THR A 64 11.05 1.51 -8.10
C THR A 64 10.44 2.71 -7.38
N VAL A 65 9.11 2.68 -7.27
CA VAL A 65 8.32 3.66 -6.54
C VAL A 65 7.54 2.91 -5.47
N ALA A 66 7.79 3.25 -4.20
CA ALA A 66 6.98 2.74 -3.10
C ALA A 66 5.60 3.42 -3.15
N TYR A 67 4.54 2.62 -3.06
CA TYR A 67 3.17 3.10 -3.01
C TYR A 67 2.44 2.46 -1.82
N GLY A 68 2.70 3.02 -0.64
CA GLY A 68 2.30 2.40 0.63
C GLY A 68 2.90 0.99 0.74
N THR A 69 2.03 0.00 0.95
CA THR A 69 2.41 -1.40 1.15
C THR A 69 2.75 -2.13 -0.16
N TRP A 70 2.64 -1.45 -1.31
CA TRP A 70 2.97 -2.03 -2.61
C TRP A 70 4.20 -1.38 -3.24
N LEU A 71 4.75 -2.07 -4.24
CA LEU A 71 5.91 -1.62 -5.00
C LEU A 71 5.58 -1.54 -6.48
N LEU A 72 5.94 -0.42 -7.10
CA LEU A 72 5.85 -0.21 -8.53
C LEU A 72 7.26 -0.15 -9.13
N LYS A 73 7.39 -0.45 -10.41
CA LYS A 73 8.61 -0.29 -11.18
C LYS A 73 8.32 0.51 -12.45
N ALA A 74 9.17 1.50 -12.71
CA ALA A 74 9.16 2.22 -13.97
C ALA A 74 9.89 1.39 -15.04
N VAL A 75 9.23 1.20 -16.18
CA VAL A 75 9.78 0.45 -17.32
C VAL A 75 9.66 1.31 -18.56
N ARG A 76 10.77 1.51 -19.28
CA ARG A 76 10.77 2.32 -20.49
C ARG A 76 9.92 1.68 -21.60
N ALA A 77 8.95 2.45 -22.09
CA ALA A 77 8.05 2.08 -23.18
C ALA A 77 7.97 3.24 -24.18
N GLY A 78 8.92 3.28 -25.12
CA GLY A 78 9.07 4.39 -26.06
C GLY A 78 9.40 5.70 -25.33
N GLU A 79 8.53 6.69 -25.47
CA GLU A 79 8.69 8.00 -24.81
C GLU A 79 8.17 8.04 -23.36
N PHE A 80 7.49 6.99 -22.92
CA PHE A 80 6.92 6.90 -21.58
C PHE A 80 7.79 6.03 -20.66
N LEU A 81 7.64 6.25 -19.36
CA LEU A 81 7.88 5.24 -18.34
C LEU A 81 6.53 4.62 -17.95
N GLU A 82 6.36 3.34 -18.25
CA GLU A 82 5.20 2.56 -17.86
C GLU A 82 5.38 2.04 -16.43
N LEU A 83 4.40 2.29 -15.56
CA LEU A 83 4.41 1.79 -14.19
C LEU A 83 3.86 0.37 -14.17
N HIS A 84 4.70 -0.56 -13.71
CA HIS A 84 4.37 -1.96 -13.52
C HIS A 84 4.25 -2.26 -12.02
N GLU A 85 3.31 -3.09 -11.61
CA GLU A 85 3.19 -3.49 -10.20
C GLU A 85 3.94 -4.77 -9.90
N PHE A 86 4.44 -4.90 -8.67
CA PHE A 86 5.02 -6.14 -8.17
C PHE A 86 3.97 -7.27 -8.21
N GLU A 87 4.35 -8.46 -8.67
CA GLU A 87 3.53 -9.66 -8.68
C GLU A 87 4.08 -10.67 -7.66
N PRO A 88 3.43 -10.82 -6.49
CA PRO A 88 3.89 -11.70 -5.41
C PRO A 88 4.18 -13.14 -5.82
N ARG A 89 3.41 -13.69 -6.77
CA ARG A 89 3.54 -15.12 -7.15
C ARG A 89 4.80 -15.40 -7.94
N THR A 90 5.18 -14.48 -8.81
CA THR A 90 6.37 -14.61 -9.67
C THR A 90 7.58 -13.87 -9.12
N GLN A 91 7.37 -13.04 -8.08
CA GLN A 91 8.33 -12.06 -7.57
C GLN A 91 8.87 -11.13 -8.67
N GLY A 92 8.09 -10.94 -9.73
CA GLY A 92 8.39 -10.08 -10.87
C GLY A 92 7.55 -8.81 -10.87
N PHE A 93 7.46 -8.16 -12.03
CA PHE A 93 6.62 -6.99 -12.26
C PHE A 93 5.74 -7.23 -13.48
N VAL A 94 4.46 -6.87 -13.38
CA VAL A 94 3.46 -7.04 -14.45
C VAL A 94 2.96 -5.67 -14.96
N PRO A 95 2.61 -5.53 -16.25
CA PRO A 95 2.29 -4.26 -16.89
C PRO A 95 0.86 -3.75 -16.58
N THR A 96 0.43 -3.88 -15.31
CA THR A 96 -0.81 -3.31 -14.79
C THR A 96 -0.58 -2.88 -13.33
N ILE A 97 -1.40 -1.96 -12.81
CA ILE A 97 -1.28 -1.46 -11.42
C ILE A 97 -2.57 -1.58 -10.60
N SER A 98 -3.47 -2.46 -11.01
CA SER A 98 -4.80 -2.60 -10.40
C SER A 98 -4.76 -3.08 -8.95
N SER A 99 -3.81 -3.94 -8.60
CA SER A 99 -3.72 -4.50 -7.24
C SER A 99 -3.26 -3.43 -6.25
N ALA A 100 -2.25 -2.66 -6.63
CA ALA A 100 -1.76 -1.51 -5.87
C ALA A 100 -2.86 -0.47 -5.60
N VAL A 101 -3.63 -0.14 -6.65
CA VAL A 101 -4.73 0.82 -6.58
C VAL A 101 -5.84 0.34 -5.64
N ARG A 102 -6.31 -0.89 -5.81
CA ARG A 102 -7.39 -1.44 -4.98
C ARG A 102 -7.00 -1.56 -3.52
N LEU A 103 -5.77 -2.02 -3.25
CA LEU A 103 -5.27 -2.10 -1.87
C LEU A 103 -5.26 -0.72 -1.22
N ARG A 104 -4.76 0.30 -1.94
CA ARG A 104 -4.75 1.66 -1.41
C ARG A 104 -6.16 2.19 -1.18
N GLU A 105 -7.10 1.94 -2.09
CA GLU A 105 -8.50 2.35 -1.92
C GLU A 105 -9.16 1.69 -0.71
N GLN A 106 -8.88 0.40 -0.47
CA GLN A 106 -9.34 -0.31 0.73
C GLN A 106 -8.76 0.30 2.01
N GLN A 107 -7.48 0.64 2.01
CA GLN A 107 -6.82 1.32 3.14
C GLN A 107 -7.43 2.69 3.40
N ASP A 108 -7.53 3.52 2.37
CA ASP A 108 -8.11 4.86 2.46
C ASP A 108 -9.57 4.82 2.94
N GLN A 109 -10.34 3.82 2.48
CA GLN A 109 -11.71 3.61 2.93
C GLN A 109 -11.78 3.26 4.42
N LYS A 110 -10.91 2.37 4.90
CA LYS A 110 -10.88 2.00 6.32
C LYS A 110 -10.50 3.18 7.21
N CYS A 111 -9.51 3.98 6.84
CA CYS A 111 -9.18 5.16 7.63
C CYS A 111 -10.34 6.17 7.67
N ARG A 112 -11.03 6.39 6.54
CA ARG A 112 -12.21 7.28 6.49
C ARG A 112 -13.36 6.80 7.37
N GLU A 113 -13.63 5.49 7.41
CA GLU A 113 -14.65 4.90 8.28
C GLU A 113 -14.41 5.19 9.76
N HIS A 114 -13.14 5.35 10.16
CA HIS A 114 -12.73 5.68 11.53
C HIS A 114 -12.41 7.17 11.76
N GLY A 115 -12.51 8.02 10.73
CA GLY A 115 -12.13 9.43 10.83
C GLY A 115 -10.63 9.66 11.07
N LEU A 116 -9.78 8.71 10.66
CA LEU A 116 -8.34 8.71 10.88
C LEU A 116 -7.56 9.10 9.61
N VAL A 117 -6.37 9.67 9.80
CA VAL A 117 -5.39 9.86 8.73
C VAL A 117 -4.68 8.54 8.47
N CYS A 118 -4.65 8.09 7.22
CA CYS A 118 -3.96 6.85 6.86
C CYS A 118 -2.44 6.97 7.00
N ASP A 119 -1.82 5.87 7.41
CA ASP A 119 -0.38 5.71 7.51
C ASP A 119 0.03 4.29 7.10
N PRO A 120 -0.22 3.83 5.86
CA PRO A 120 0.05 2.45 5.48
C PRO A 120 1.54 2.12 5.58
N PRO A 121 1.93 0.91 6.03
CA PRO A 121 3.33 0.51 6.06
C PRO A 121 3.88 0.46 4.64
N THR A 122 5.15 0.82 4.50
CA THR A 122 5.91 0.66 3.26
C THR A 122 6.11 -0.81 2.91
N PHE A 123 6.38 -1.09 1.63
CA PHE A 123 6.67 -2.46 1.15
C PHE A 123 7.74 -3.20 1.97
N HIS A 124 8.77 -2.49 2.47
CA HIS A 124 9.89 -3.09 3.20
C HIS A 124 9.69 -3.15 4.72
N GLN A 125 8.70 -2.46 5.27
CA GLN A 125 8.44 -2.50 6.70
C GLN A 125 7.93 -3.88 7.13
N LYS A 126 8.38 -4.33 8.31
CA LYS A 126 8.00 -5.63 8.86
C LYS A 126 6.79 -5.53 9.79
N VAL A 127 5.96 -6.56 9.78
CA VAL A 127 4.84 -6.83 10.69
C VAL A 127 5.26 -7.99 11.58
N ALA A 128 5.06 -7.86 12.89
CA ALA A 128 5.24 -8.96 13.83
C ALA A 128 4.01 -9.86 13.78
N ILE A 129 4.20 -11.17 13.61
CA ILE A 129 3.12 -12.14 13.48
C ILE A 129 3.32 -13.34 14.41
N SER A 130 2.23 -13.91 14.93
CA SER A 130 2.27 -15.22 15.58
C SER A 130 2.11 -16.36 14.56
N GLU A 131 2.37 -17.59 15.01
CA GLU A 131 2.11 -18.79 14.21
C GLU A 131 0.62 -18.94 13.85
N GLY A 132 0.34 -19.42 12.64
CA GLY A 132 -1.01 -19.72 12.18
C GLY A 132 -1.82 -18.53 11.67
N TYR A 133 -1.24 -17.32 11.61
CA TYR A 133 -1.94 -16.11 11.12
C TYR A 133 -2.51 -16.26 9.70
N GLU A 134 -1.88 -17.08 8.87
CA GLU A 134 -2.30 -17.39 7.50
C GLU A 134 -3.46 -18.40 7.41
N GLN A 135 -3.81 -19.07 8.50
CA GLN A 135 -4.81 -20.13 8.50
C GLN A 135 -6.23 -19.53 8.45
N PRO A 136 -7.07 -19.94 7.48
CA PRO A 136 -8.48 -19.56 7.47
C PRO A 136 -9.22 -20.04 8.72
N GLY A 137 -10.20 -19.28 9.19
CA GLY A 137 -11.04 -19.67 10.33
C GLY A 137 -10.37 -19.53 11.72
N VAL A 138 -9.17 -18.94 11.77
CA VAL A 138 -8.50 -18.55 13.01
C VAL A 138 -8.80 -17.08 13.30
N VAL A 139 -9.10 -16.79 14.57
CA VAL A 139 -9.29 -15.42 15.06
C VAL A 139 -7.97 -14.67 14.92
N LEU A 140 -8.01 -13.46 14.36
CA LEU A 140 -6.86 -12.56 14.39
C LEU A 140 -7.13 -11.37 15.28
N GLU A 141 -6.10 -10.94 15.98
CA GLU A 141 -6.05 -9.66 16.67
C GLU A 141 -4.89 -8.86 16.11
N GLY A 142 -5.14 -7.59 15.83
CA GLY A 142 -4.15 -6.63 15.38
C GLY A 142 -4.04 -5.48 16.35
N VAL A 143 -2.83 -5.04 16.63
CA VAL A 143 -2.56 -3.79 17.33
C VAL A 143 -1.38 -3.09 16.65
N ARG A 144 -1.48 -1.77 16.49
CA ARG A 144 -0.40 -0.96 15.93
C ARG A 144 0.17 0.01 16.96
N TYR A 145 1.42 -0.22 17.34
CA TYR A 145 2.19 0.71 18.17
C TYR A 145 3.00 1.67 17.31
N HIS A 146 3.53 2.73 17.92
CA HIS A 146 4.66 3.43 17.35
C HIS A 146 5.85 2.47 17.22
N ALA A 147 6.66 2.65 16.19
CA ALA A 147 7.75 1.71 15.89
C ALA A 147 8.91 2.40 15.14
N PRO A 148 10.13 1.84 15.21
CA PRO A 148 11.26 2.33 14.43
C PRO A 148 11.01 2.14 12.92
N PRO A 149 11.69 2.91 12.04
CA PRO A 149 11.37 2.99 10.60
C PRO A 149 11.33 1.67 9.83
N HIS A 150 12.07 0.65 10.26
CA HIS A 150 12.12 -0.67 9.61
C HIS A 150 10.96 -1.61 10.01
N MET A 151 10.20 -1.23 11.05
CA MET A 151 9.02 -1.92 11.54
C MET A 151 7.77 -1.10 11.21
N SER A 152 6.66 -1.76 10.93
CA SER A 152 5.36 -1.12 10.69
C SER A 152 4.64 -0.72 11.98
N GLY A 153 5.04 -1.31 13.11
CA GLY A 153 4.34 -1.23 14.39
C GLY A 153 3.15 -2.18 14.50
N TRP A 154 2.75 -2.87 13.42
CA TRP A 154 1.71 -3.89 13.48
C TRP A 154 2.21 -5.17 14.14
N TYR A 155 1.42 -5.64 15.10
CA TYR A 155 1.45 -6.97 15.68
C TYR A 155 0.14 -7.64 15.30
N ILE A 156 0.22 -8.80 14.64
CA ILE A 156 -0.94 -9.59 14.23
C ILE A 156 -0.83 -10.97 14.85
N THR A 157 -1.71 -11.27 15.79
CA THR A 157 -1.67 -12.49 16.58
C THR A 157 -2.92 -13.31 16.37
N THR A 158 -2.81 -14.61 16.63
CA THR A 158 -3.91 -15.57 16.65
C THR A 158 -4.39 -15.79 18.08
N ASP A 159 -5.51 -16.48 18.23
CA ASP A 159 -6.00 -16.94 19.54
C ASP A 159 -5.10 -18.01 20.21
N SER A 160 -4.12 -18.56 19.49
CA SER A 160 -3.10 -19.44 20.04
C SER A 160 -1.86 -18.71 20.59
N PHE A 161 -1.75 -17.39 20.41
CA PHE A 161 -0.63 -16.60 20.92
C PHE A 161 -0.65 -16.55 22.45
N SER A 162 0.43 -16.98 23.09
CA SER A 162 0.48 -17.08 24.56
C SER A 162 0.70 -15.74 25.28
N GLY A 163 0.95 -14.67 24.53
CA GLY A 163 1.48 -13.40 25.05
C GLY A 163 3.01 -13.36 25.10
N ASN A 164 3.70 -14.48 24.83
CA ASN A 164 5.16 -14.51 24.77
C ASN A 164 5.67 -13.93 23.45
N VAL A 165 6.23 -12.71 23.51
CA VAL A 165 6.81 -12.02 22.33
C VAL A 165 7.89 -12.83 21.59
N GLY A 166 8.52 -13.82 22.23
CA GLY A 166 9.47 -14.73 21.58
C GLY A 166 8.84 -15.67 20.55
N GLU A 167 7.52 -15.82 20.55
CA GLU A 167 6.75 -16.59 19.55
C GLU A 167 6.50 -15.77 18.27
N LEU A 168 6.79 -14.47 18.30
CA LEU A 168 6.55 -13.59 17.16
C LEU A 168 7.71 -13.61 16.19
N ARG A 169 7.40 -13.59 14.89
CA ARG A 169 8.37 -13.41 13.80
C ARG A 169 8.02 -12.20 12.95
N GLY A 170 9.04 -11.55 12.40
CA GLY A 170 8.86 -10.42 11.49
C GLY A 170 8.76 -10.85 10.04
N ILE A 171 7.70 -10.45 9.33
CA ILE A 171 7.55 -10.61 7.87
C ILE A 171 7.33 -9.26 7.21
N HIS A 172 7.70 -9.09 5.94
CA HIS A 172 7.37 -7.85 5.22
C HIS A 172 5.85 -7.67 5.11
N ALA A 173 5.37 -6.44 5.26
CA ALA A 173 3.94 -6.12 5.23
C ALA A 173 3.24 -6.59 3.95
N TRP A 174 3.95 -6.60 2.81
CA TRP A 174 3.39 -7.09 1.56
C TRP A 174 3.01 -8.58 1.61
N HIS A 175 3.69 -9.41 2.42
CA HIS A 175 3.32 -10.83 2.57
C HIS A 175 1.94 -11.00 3.21
N VAL A 176 1.56 -10.11 4.15
CA VAL A 176 0.25 -10.14 4.81
C VAL A 176 -0.86 -9.94 3.79
N VAL A 177 -0.72 -8.90 2.95
CA VAL A 177 -1.76 -8.50 1.97
C VAL A 177 -1.76 -9.37 0.72
N ALA A 178 -0.62 -9.95 0.33
CA ALA A 178 -0.50 -10.75 -0.88
C ALA A 178 -0.88 -12.23 -0.70
N HIS A 179 -0.64 -12.79 0.49
CA HIS A 179 -0.68 -14.24 0.67
C HIS A 179 -1.60 -14.72 1.80
N ALA A 180 -1.68 -13.98 2.90
CA ALA A 180 -2.27 -14.51 4.11
C ALA A 180 -3.75 -14.16 4.24
N ARG A 181 -4.10 -12.87 4.25
CA ARG A 181 -5.42 -12.41 4.70
C ARG A 181 -5.83 -11.12 3.97
N PRO A 182 -6.38 -11.20 2.75
CA PRO A 182 -6.79 -10.02 1.98
C PRO A 182 -7.73 -9.08 2.74
N GLU A 183 -8.57 -9.61 3.63
CA GLU A 183 -9.47 -8.85 4.50
C GLU A 183 -8.74 -7.94 5.50
N VAL A 184 -7.48 -8.24 5.81
CA VAL A 184 -6.62 -7.41 6.68
C VAL A 184 -5.94 -6.28 5.89
N GLY A 185 -5.86 -6.37 4.56
CA GLY A 185 -5.09 -5.42 3.76
C GLY A 185 -5.53 -3.97 3.90
N GLY A 186 -6.84 -3.73 3.98
CA GLY A 186 -7.39 -2.40 4.27
C GLY A 186 -7.07 -1.91 5.68
N LEU A 187 -7.05 -2.80 6.68
CA LEU A 187 -6.78 -2.46 8.08
C LEU A 187 -5.34 -1.99 8.30
N LEU A 188 -4.39 -2.48 7.51
CA LEU A 188 -2.99 -2.07 7.63
C LEU A 188 -2.75 -0.57 7.36
N GLY A 189 -3.70 0.10 6.70
CA GLY A 189 -3.66 1.56 6.50
C GLY A 189 -3.89 2.37 7.78
N LEU A 190 -4.50 1.78 8.81
CA LEU A 190 -4.86 2.47 10.04
C LEU A 190 -3.61 2.84 10.87
N PRO A 191 -3.52 4.06 11.43
CA PRO A 191 -2.32 4.57 12.10
C PRO A 191 -2.03 3.91 13.46
N ALA A 192 -0.88 4.23 14.06
CA ALA A 192 -0.57 3.82 15.43
C ALA A 192 -1.69 4.22 16.40
N GLY A 193 -1.96 3.37 17.40
CA GLY A 193 -3.16 3.44 18.24
C GLY A 193 -4.33 2.60 17.73
N SER A 194 -4.27 2.08 16.50
CA SER A 194 -5.36 1.28 15.96
C SER A 194 -5.28 -0.18 16.40
N ARG A 195 -6.45 -0.76 16.64
CA ARG A 195 -6.65 -2.18 16.87
C ARG A 195 -7.65 -2.76 15.90
N PHE A 196 -7.55 -4.05 15.64
CA PHE A 196 -8.60 -4.80 14.97
C PHE A 196 -8.73 -6.20 15.53
N ARG A 197 -9.88 -6.80 15.25
CA ARG A 197 -10.16 -8.21 15.46
C ARG A 197 -10.89 -8.77 14.25
N VAL A 198 -10.43 -9.92 13.76
CA VAL A 198 -11.09 -10.69 12.70
C VAL A 198 -11.59 -11.97 13.33
N GLU A 199 -12.90 -12.16 13.34
CA GLU A 199 -13.53 -13.36 13.88
C GLU A 199 -13.41 -14.54 12.91
N ARG A 200 -13.72 -15.75 13.40
CA ARG A 200 -13.62 -17.00 12.62
C ARG A 200 -14.50 -17.01 11.37
N ASP A 201 -15.61 -16.29 11.39
CA ASP A 201 -16.54 -16.12 10.27
C ASP A 201 -16.12 -14.98 9.31
N GLY A 202 -14.99 -14.32 9.58
CA GLY A 202 -14.46 -13.22 8.78
C GLY A 202 -15.02 -11.84 9.16
N GLN A 203 -15.87 -11.72 10.17
CA GLN A 203 -16.32 -10.41 10.65
C GLN A 203 -15.14 -9.62 11.21
N VAL A 204 -15.04 -8.35 10.80
CA VAL A 204 -13.94 -7.46 11.18
C VAL A 204 -14.47 -6.34 12.05
N THR A 205 -13.87 -6.17 13.22
CA THR A 205 -14.06 -5.00 14.09
C THR A 205 -12.74 -4.26 14.19
N ALA A 206 -12.73 -2.95 13.99
CA ALA A 206 -11.56 -2.11 14.22
C ALA A 206 -11.94 -0.92 15.12
N TRP A 207 -11.00 -0.45 15.93
CA TRP A 207 -11.20 0.69 16.81
C TRP A 207 -9.87 1.39 17.11
N PHE A 208 -9.96 2.61 17.60
CA PHE A 208 -8.82 3.37 18.05
C PHE A 208 -8.69 3.24 19.57
N ASP A 209 -7.48 2.97 20.05
CA ASP A 209 -7.12 2.83 21.45
C ASP A 209 -6.11 3.94 21.81
N GLU A 210 -6.60 4.97 22.50
CA GLU A 210 -5.80 6.12 22.93
C GLU A 210 -4.61 5.72 23.81
N LYS A 211 -4.73 4.63 24.60
CA LYS A 211 -3.61 4.17 25.43
C LYS A 211 -2.47 3.68 24.56
N VAL A 212 -2.77 2.85 23.58
CA VAL A 212 -1.78 2.37 22.59
C VAL A 212 -1.19 3.54 21.79
N ALA A 213 -2.02 4.53 21.42
CA ALA A 213 -1.55 5.72 20.70
C ALA A 213 -0.57 6.56 21.52
N SER A 214 -0.73 6.57 22.85
CA SER A 214 0.12 7.32 23.78
C SER A 214 1.39 6.60 24.21
N GLU A 215 1.51 5.29 23.90
CA GLU A 215 2.71 4.52 24.19
C GLU A 215 3.82 4.90 23.21
N SER A 216 4.84 5.59 23.73
CA SER A 216 6.06 5.89 23.00
C SER A 216 6.91 4.62 22.81
N ALA A 217 7.39 4.43 21.58
CA ALA A 217 8.32 3.35 21.20
C ALA A 217 9.70 3.48 21.85
#